data_AF-A0A4S0WAR5-F1
#
_entry.id   AF-A0A4S0WAR5-F1
#
_cell.length_a   1.000
_cell.length_b   1.000
_cell.length_c   1.000
_cell.angle_alpha   90.00
_cell.angle_beta   90.00
_cell.angle_gamma   90.00
#
_symmetry.space_group_name_H-M   'P 1'
#
loop_
_entity.id
_entity.type
_entity.pdbx_description
1 polymer ?
#
loop_
_entity_poly.entity_id
_entity_poly.type
_entity_poly.pdbx_seq_one_letter_code
_entity_poly.pdbx_strand_id
1 'polypeptide(L)'
;MTGDPTHSARLAGYAHPQPRGSDNLRKPAIQAEIRAQQLARLHNDLLPLALNTIETALKDPVVPWGSKMVASKIVIDRVYAAGDAAAGKDPAEMSGDELQSAIDRLRREASERAKPILEHEESIPKPGAFD
;
A
#
# COMPACT_ATOMS: atom_id res chain seq x y z
N MET A 1 18.10 21.59 -0.31
CA MET A 1 18.37 21.53 1.15
C MET A 1 19.69 20.81 1.35
N THR A 2 20.62 21.40 2.11
CA THR A 2 22.04 21.02 2.17
C THR A 2 22.34 19.75 2.99
N GLY A 3 21.32 19.04 3.50
CA GLY A 3 21.48 17.76 4.22
C GLY A 3 22.27 17.82 5.53
N ASP A 4 22.74 19.00 5.96
CA ASP A 4 23.56 19.17 7.15
C ASP A 4 22.69 19.31 8.42
N PRO A 5 22.81 18.37 9.38
CA PRO A 5 22.07 18.40 10.65
C PRO A 5 22.47 19.58 11.55
N THR A 6 23.74 19.98 11.52
CA THR A 6 24.27 21.08 12.35
C THR A 6 23.77 22.43 11.83
N HIS A 7 23.77 22.61 10.52
CA HIS A 7 23.20 23.77 9.87
C HIS A 7 21.69 23.90 10.16
N SER A 8 20.94 22.80 10.03
CA SER A 8 19.51 22.77 10.32
C SER A 8 19.21 23.09 11.80
N ALA A 9 20.01 22.56 12.73
CA ALA A 9 19.87 22.87 14.15
C ALA A 9 20.21 24.34 14.47
N ARG A 10 21.15 24.95 13.75
CA ARG A 10 21.47 26.38 13.89
C ARG A 10 20.29 27.25 13.42
N LEU A 11 19.72 26.92 12.26
CA LEU A 11 18.57 27.63 11.71
C LEU A 11 17.33 27.51 12.62
N ALA A 12 17.15 26.35 13.25
CA ALA A 12 16.08 26.12 14.23
C ALA A 12 16.31 26.80 15.60
N GLY A 13 17.43 27.51 15.79
CA GLY A 13 17.69 28.30 17.00
C GLY A 13 18.18 27.50 18.21
N TYR A 14 18.71 26.29 18.02
CA TYR A 14 19.27 25.53 19.14
C TYR A 14 20.54 26.18 19.70
N ALA A 15 20.63 26.28 21.03
CA ALA A 15 21.80 26.84 21.72
C ALA A 15 23.12 26.07 21.47
N HIS A 16 23.03 24.75 21.25
CA HIS A 16 24.17 23.88 20.89
C HIS A 16 23.88 23.09 19.62
N PRO A 17 24.03 23.68 18.42
CA PRO A 17 23.58 23.09 17.16
C PRO A 17 24.24 21.75 16.81
N GLN A 18 25.55 21.60 17.06
CA GLN A 18 26.31 20.43 16.64
C GLN A 18 25.88 19.13 17.33
N PRO A 19 25.82 19.05 18.68
CA PRO A 19 25.27 17.85 19.33
C PRO A 19 23.76 17.70 19.08
N ARG A 20 22.99 18.80 19.12
CA ARG A 20 21.52 18.76 18.99
C ARG A 20 21.06 18.28 17.62
N GLY A 21 21.75 18.64 16.54
CA GLY A 21 21.45 18.15 15.20
C GLY A 21 21.53 16.62 15.12
N SER A 22 22.63 16.05 15.65
CA SER A 22 22.84 14.61 15.70
C SER A 22 21.82 13.91 16.62
N ASP A 23 21.57 14.45 17.80
CA ASP A 23 20.64 13.87 18.78
C ASP A 23 19.19 13.86 18.29
N ASN A 24 18.78 14.94 17.62
CA ASN A 24 17.43 15.03 17.06
C ASN A 24 17.21 13.97 15.98
N LEU A 25 18.20 13.71 15.12
CA LEU A 25 18.09 12.64 14.13
C LEU A 25 18.02 11.25 14.75
N ARG A 26 18.48 11.04 15.98
CA ARG A 26 18.32 9.75 16.67
C ARG A 26 16.93 9.52 17.27
N LYS A 27 16.09 10.56 17.35
CA LYS A 27 14.76 10.45 17.96
C LYS A 27 13.81 9.63 17.06
N PRO A 28 13.16 8.57 17.58
CA PRO A 28 12.26 7.73 16.79
C PRO A 28 11.13 8.51 16.12
N ALA A 29 10.56 9.50 16.80
CA ALA A 29 9.49 10.34 16.25
C ALA A 29 9.94 11.15 15.02
N ILE A 30 11.16 11.70 15.04
CA ILE A 30 11.71 12.44 13.91
C ILE A 30 11.99 11.50 12.73
N GLN A 31 12.52 10.31 12.99
CA GLN A 31 12.73 9.30 11.96
C GLN A 31 11.42 8.79 11.35
N ALA A 32 10.37 8.64 12.15
CA ALA A 32 9.05 8.28 11.65
C ALA A 32 8.48 9.37 10.72
N GLU A 33 8.60 10.63 11.12
CA GLU A 33 8.15 11.77 10.31
C GLU A 33 8.94 11.92 9.01
N ILE A 34 10.27 11.76 9.05
CA ILE A 34 11.10 11.75 7.83
C ILE A 34 10.61 10.68 6.86
N ARG A 35 10.36 9.46 7.35
CA ARG A 35 9.83 8.36 6.52
C ARG A 35 8.45 8.69 5.95
N ALA A 36 7.55 9.27 6.75
CA ALA A 36 6.23 9.69 6.30
C ALA A 36 6.32 10.73 5.18
N GLN A 37 7.19 11.74 5.32
CA GLN A 37 7.42 12.75 4.29
C GLN A 37 8.04 12.18 3.02
N GLN A 38 9.01 11.26 3.14
CA GLN A 38 9.57 10.59 1.97
C GLN A 38 8.51 9.75 1.26
N LEU A 39 7.69 9.01 2.00
CA LEU A 39 6.61 8.21 1.43
C LEU A 39 5.57 9.09 0.74
N ALA A 40 5.18 10.21 1.36
CA ALA A 40 4.28 11.17 0.74
C ALA A 40 4.85 11.71 -0.58
N ARG A 41 6.14 12.08 -0.62
CA ARG A 41 6.81 12.53 -1.85
C ARG A 41 6.85 11.43 -2.92
N LEU A 42 7.12 10.18 -2.54
CA LEU A 42 7.12 9.06 -3.47
C LEU A 42 5.74 8.87 -4.10
N HIS A 43 4.67 8.90 -3.31
CA HIS A 43 3.31 8.66 -3.78
C HIS A 43 2.70 9.84 -4.54
N ASN A 44 2.93 11.07 -4.07
CA ASN A 44 2.24 12.24 -4.60
C ASN A 44 3.00 12.88 -5.78
N ASP A 45 4.33 12.82 -5.77
CA ASP A 45 5.14 13.54 -6.77
C ASP A 45 5.81 12.56 -7.74
N LEU A 46 6.59 11.61 -7.22
CA LEU A 46 7.46 10.77 -8.07
C LEU A 46 6.69 9.68 -8.80
N LEU A 47 5.68 9.08 -8.16
CA LEU A 47 4.89 8.02 -8.77
C LEU A 47 4.11 8.53 -10.00
N PRO A 48 3.35 9.64 -9.95
CA PRO A 48 2.72 10.20 -11.14
C PRO A 48 3.71 10.54 -12.26
N LEU A 49 4.87 11.12 -11.90
CA LEU A 49 5.92 11.43 -12.86
C LEU A 49 6.46 10.16 -13.55
N ALA A 50 6.68 9.09 -12.80
CA ALA A 50 7.12 7.81 -13.34
C ALA A 50 6.07 7.21 -14.30
N LEU A 51 4.79 7.27 -13.94
CA LEU A 51 3.70 6.81 -14.80
C LEU A 51 3.64 7.59 -16.13
N ASN A 52 3.74 8.92 -16.07
CA ASN A 52 3.79 9.77 -17.26
C ASN A 52 5.01 9.45 -18.14
N THR A 53 6.15 9.16 -17.52
CA THR A 53 7.38 8.80 -18.24
C THR A 53 7.21 7.48 -18.99
N ILE A 54 6.61 6.48 -18.33
CA ILE A 54 6.31 5.18 -18.92
C ILE A 54 5.32 5.34 -20.09
N GLU A 55 4.23 6.10 -19.90
CA GLU A 55 3.26 6.38 -20.95
C GLU A 55 3.90 7.04 -22.17
N THR A 56 4.73 8.06 -21.95
CA THR A 56 5.44 8.77 -23.01
C THR A 56 6.39 7.83 -23.76
N ALA A 57 7.17 7.01 -23.03
CA ALA A 57 8.10 6.07 -23.63
C ALA A 57 7.41 5.02 -24.53
N LEU A 58 6.20 4.60 -24.16
CA LEU A 58 5.42 3.64 -24.94
C LEU A 58 4.79 4.27 -26.20
N LYS A 59 4.37 5.53 -26.13
CA LYS A 59 3.74 6.25 -27.26
C LYS A 59 4.75 6.80 -28.27
N ASP A 60 5.94 7.18 -27.82
CA ASP A 60 6.93 7.82 -28.67
C ASP A 60 7.56 6.82 -29.67
N PRO A 61 7.45 7.02 -30.99
CA PRO A 61 8.05 6.13 -31.98
C PRO A 61 9.58 6.10 -31.94
N VAL A 62 10.24 7.16 -31.46
CA VAL A 62 11.70 7.35 -31.50
C VAL A 62 12.41 6.59 -30.37
N VAL A 63 11.72 6.29 -29.27
CA VAL A 63 12.30 5.56 -28.13
C VAL A 63 12.76 4.16 -28.56
N PRO A 64 13.99 3.73 -28.20
CA PRO A 64 14.51 2.40 -28.54
C PRO A 64 13.60 1.26 -28.09
N TRP A 65 13.51 0.21 -28.91
CA TRP A 65 12.65 -0.96 -28.65
C TRP A 65 12.90 -1.60 -27.28
N GLY A 66 14.16 -1.74 -26.86
CA GLY A 66 14.49 -2.32 -25.55
C GLY A 66 13.87 -1.54 -24.38
N SER A 67 13.93 -0.20 -24.42
CA SER A 67 13.33 0.65 -23.41
C SER A 67 11.80 0.55 -23.40
N LYS A 68 11.18 0.41 -24.58
CA LYS A 68 9.74 0.17 -24.70
C LYS A 68 9.33 -1.16 -24.07
N MET A 69 10.09 -2.23 -24.32
CA MET A 69 9.82 -3.54 -23.72
C MET A 69 9.91 -3.51 -22.20
N VAL A 70 10.87 -2.78 -21.63
CA VAL A 70 10.99 -2.59 -20.18
C VAL A 70 9.78 -1.83 -19.63
N ALA A 71 9.41 -0.72 -20.26
CA ALA A 71 8.22 0.04 -19.88
C ALA A 71 6.95 -0.80 -19.95
N SER A 72 6.76 -1.57 -21.03
CA SER A 72 5.64 -2.51 -21.20
C SER A 72 5.62 -3.56 -20.09
N LYS A 73 6.77 -4.17 -19.77
CA LYS A 73 6.87 -5.16 -18.70
C LYS A 73 6.44 -4.58 -17.35
N ILE A 74 6.88 -3.37 -17.00
CA ILE A 74 6.50 -2.71 -15.74
C ILE A 74 4.97 -2.54 -15.65
N VAL A 75 4.33 -2.12 -16.75
CA VAL A 75 2.87 -1.95 -16.79
C VAL A 75 2.15 -3.29 -16.65
N ILE A 76 2.57 -4.31 -17.40
CA ILE A 76 2.00 -5.66 -17.36
C ILE A 76 2.15 -6.25 -15.96
N ASP A 77 3.36 -6.24 -15.40
CA ASP A 77 3.63 -6.72 -14.04
C ASP A 77 2.75 -5.98 -13.03
N ARG A 78 2.57 -4.66 -13.15
CA ARG A 78 1.72 -3.90 -12.22
C ARG A 78 0.24 -4.27 -12.29
N VAL A 79 -0.26 -4.63 -13.46
CA VAL A 79 -1.66 -5.04 -13.68
C VAL A 79 -1.89 -6.47 -13.20
N TYR A 80 -0.97 -7.39 -13.49
CA TYR A 80 -1.15 -8.81 -13.21
C TYR A 80 -0.58 -9.26 -11.85
N ALA A 81 0.52 -8.68 -11.35
CA ALA A 81 1.08 -9.02 -10.04
C ALA A 81 0.21 -8.58 -8.86
N ALA A 82 -0.75 -7.67 -9.08
CA ALA A 82 -1.78 -7.36 -8.09
C ALA A 82 -2.67 -8.58 -7.75
N GLY A 83 -2.74 -9.58 -8.64
CA GLY A 83 -3.45 -10.84 -8.40
C GLY A 83 -2.57 -11.94 -7.78
N ASP A 84 -1.26 -11.92 -8.02
CA ASP A 84 -0.37 -13.03 -7.62
C ASP A 84 0.09 -12.94 -6.15
N ALA A 85 0.05 -11.74 -5.54
CA ALA A 85 0.22 -11.60 -4.09
C ALA A 85 -0.93 -12.25 -3.27
N ALA A 86 -2.05 -12.59 -3.93
CA ALA A 86 -3.15 -13.35 -3.33
C ALA A 86 -2.94 -14.88 -3.46
N ALA A 87 -2.06 -15.32 -4.36
CA ALA A 87 -1.58 -16.69 -4.39
C ALA A 87 -0.48 -16.84 -3.35
N GLY A 88 -0.88 -17.00 -2.07
CA GLY A 88 0.05 -17.50 -1.06
C GLY A 88 0.67 -18.83 -1.52
N LYS A 89 1.78 -19.24 -0.86
CA LYS A 89 2.39 -20.57 -1.07
C LYS A 89 1.31 -21.65 -1.20
N ASP A 90 1.53 -22.64 -2.07
CA ASP A 90 0.64 -23.80 -2.11
C ASP A 90 0.52 -24.38 -0.68
N PRO A 91 -0.68 -24.74 -0.20
CA PRO A 91 -0.84 -25.37 1.12
C PRO A 91 0.10 -26.58 1.35
N ALA A 92 0.50 -27.27 0.29
CA ALA A 92 1.47 -28.37 0.36
C ALA A 92 2.92 -27.92 0.64
N GLU A 93 3.21 -26.64 0.44
CA GLU A 93 4.53 -26.01 0.64
C GLU A 93 4.60 -25.17 1.92
N MET A 94 3.52 -25.09 2.68
CA MET A 94 3.46 -24.36 3.94
C MET A 94 3.91 -25.23 5.11
N SER A 95 4.72 -24.67 6.01
CA SER A 95 4.95 -25.29 7.32
C SER A 95 3.68 -25.25 8.18
N GLY A 96 3.61 -26.06 9.25
CA GLY A 96 2.44 -26.12 10.12
C GLY A 96 2.01 -24.77 10.70
N ASP A 97 2.97 -23.93 11.09
CA ASP A 97 2.70 -22.59 11.64
C ASP A 97 2.17 -21.62 10.57
N GLU A 98 2.65 -21.74 9.34
CA GLU A 98 2.18 -20.95 8.19
C GLU A 98 0.75 -21.36 7.80
N LEU A 99 0.43 -22.66 7.81
CA LEU A 99 -0.93 -23.17 7.58
C LEU A 99 -1.91 -22.67 8.63
N GLN A 100 -1.52 -22.72 9.91
CA GLN A 100 -2.37 -22.24 11.01
C GLN A 100 -2.67 -20.74 10.86
N SER A 101 -1.64 -19.95 10.54
CA SER A 101 -1.78 -18.51 10.29
C SER A 101 -2.69 -18.21 9.09
N ALA A 102 -2.61 -19.01 8.03
CA ALA A 102 -3.47 -18.90 6.86
C ALA A 102 -4.94 -19.23 7.18
N ILE A 103 -5.18 -20.29 7.98
CA ILE A 103 -6.52 -20.67 8.45
C ILE A 103 -7.14 -19.55 9.30
N ASP A 104 -6.38 -18.97 10.22
CA ASP A 104 -6.89 -17.93 11.12
C ASP A 104 -7.19 -16.62 10.37
N ARG A 105 -6.46 -16.32 9.30
CA ARG A 105 -6.82 -15.26 8.36
C ARG A 105 -8.13 -15.56 7.63
N LEU A 106 -8.26 -16.74 7.03
CA LEU A 106 -9.47 -17.12 6.29
C LEU A 106 -10.72 -17.16 7.17
N ARG A 107 -10.61 -17.58 8.43
CA ARG A 107 -11.70 -17.55 9.41
C ARG A 107 -12.17 -16.12 9.72
N ARG A 108 -11.23 -15.19 9.86
CA ARG A 108 -11.57 -13.76 10.06
C ARG A 108 -12.29 -13.20 8.86
N GLU A 109 -11.77 -13.43 7.66
CA GLU A 109 -12.41 -12.99 6.42
C GLU A 109 -13.81 -13.59 6.23
N ALA A 110 -14.00 -14.87 6.57
CA ALA A 110 -15.31 -15.53 6.53
C ALA A 110 -16.29 -14.90 7.54
N SER A 111 -15.82 -14.61 8.75
CA SER A 111 -16.63 -13.94 9.78
C SER A 111 -17.02 -12.52 9.38
N GLU A 112 -16.11 -11.76 8.77
CA GLU A 112 -16.38 -10.39 8.31
C GLU A 112 -17.36 -10.35 7.12
N ARG A 113 -17.34 -11.40 6.28
CA ARG A 113 -18.22 -11.51 5.11
C ARG A 113 -19.58 -12.14 5.40
N ALA A 114 -19.78 -12.72 6.57
CA ALA A 114 -21.06 -13.26 6.99
C ALA A 114 -22.06 -12.11 7.24
N LYS A 115 -22.89 -11.79 6.24
CA LYS A 115 -24.05 -10.91 6.43
C LYS A 115 -25.16 -11.68 7.15
N PRO A 116 -25.91 -11.04 8.08
CA PRO A 116 -27.08 -11.67 8.68
C PRO A 116 -28.14 -11.92 7.60
N ILE A 117 -28.60 -13.17 7.49
CA ILE A 117 -29.79 -13.51 6.72
C ILE A 117 -30.97 -12.99 7.53
N LEU A 118 -31.62 -11.91 7.06
CA LEU A 118 -32.89 -11.46 7.64
C LEU A 118 -33.97 -12.41 7.12
N GLU A 119 -34.45 -13.31 7.97
CA GLU A 119 -35.64 -14.10 7.68
C GLU A 119 -36.81 -13.14 7.46
N HIS A 120 -37.43 -13.22 6.28
CA HIS A 120 -38.60 -12.43 5.94
C HIS A 120 -39.78 -12.97 6.74
N GLU A 121 -40.34 -12.16 7.64
CA GLU A 121 -41.55 -12.49 8.38
C GLU A 121 -42.71 -12.62 7.37
N GLU A 122 -43.20 -13.84 7.15
CA GLU A 122 -44.38 -14.09 6.31
C GLU A 122 -45.57 -13.32 6.90
N SER A 123 -46.16 -12.43 6.08
CA SER A 123 -47.38 -11.73 6.47
C SER A 123 -48.53 -12.72 6.56
N ILE A 124 -48.92 -13.07 7.78
CA ILE A 124 -50.09 -13.90 8.05
C ILE A 124 -51.32 -13.19 7.42
N PRO A 125 -52.04 -13.81 6.47
CA PRO A 125 -53.21 -13.18 5.89
C PRO A 125 -54.32 -13.08 6.94
N LYS A 126 -54.92 -11.89 7.08
CA LYS A 126 -56.03 -11.65 8.01
C LYS A 126 -57.21 -12.59 7.69
N PRO A 127 -57.78 -13.30 8.67
CA PRO A 127 -58.93 -14.16 8.44
C PRO A 127 -60.16 -13.29 8.17
N GLY A 128 -60.77 -13.45 6.99
CA GLY A 128 -62.03 -12.78 6.62
C GLY A 128 -62.17 -12.34 5.16
N ALA A 129 -61.25 -12.65 4.25
CA ALA A 129 -61.31 -12.20 2.85
C ALA A 129 -62.06 -13.14 1.89
N PHE A 130 -63.00 -13.95 2.39
CA PHE A 130 -63.96 -14.68 1.56
C PHE A 130 -65.32 -14.71 2.28
N ASP A 131 -66.11 -13.67 2.03
CA ASP A 131 -67.58 -13.70 2.00
C ASP A 131 -68.02 -12.83 0.82
#